data_AF-A0A356MS54-F1
#
_entry.id   AF-A0A356MS54-F1
#
_cell.length_a   1.000
_cell.length_b   1.000
_cell.length_c   1.000
_cell.angle_alpha   90.00
_cell.angle_beta   90.00
_cell.angle_gamma   90.00
#
_symmetry.space_group_name_H-M   'P 1'
#
loop_
_entity.id
_entity.type
_entity.pdbx_description
1 polymer ?
#
loop_
_entity_poly.entity_id
_entity_poly.type
_entity_poly.pdbx_seq_one_letter_code
_entity_poly.pdbx_strand_id
1 'polypeptide(L)' 'MSQVQTIALIAHDGKKDALVEFVRINQVWFERFALVGTGTTSGRLATLGVSIERLSSGP' A
#
# COMPACT_ATOMS: atom_id res chain seq x y z
N MET A 1 0.26 18.18 17.78
CA MET A 1 -0.20 17.50 16.56
C MET A 1 0.42 16.11 16.56
N SER A 2 -0.37 15.04 16.65
CA SER A 2 0.13 13.67 16.53
C SER A 2 0.60 13.45 15.08
N GLN A 3 1.88 13.10 14.88
CA GLN A 3 2.37 12.70 13.57
C GLN A 3 1.65 11.42 13.14
N VAL A 4 1.01 11.45 11.98
CA VAL A 4 0.54 10.23 11.30
C VAL A 4 1.77 9.55 10.72
N GLN A 5 2.02 8.30 11.11
CA GLN A 5 3.12 7.52 10.56
C GLN A 5 2.80 7.07 9.14
N THR A 6 3.80 7.08 8.26
CA THR A 6 3.67 6.68 6.86
C THR A 6 4.29 5.30 6.63
N ILE A 7 3.58 4.41 5.95
CA ILE A 7 4.05 3.07 5.59
C ILE A 7 4.22 2.95 4.08
N ALA A 8 5.41 2.54 3.66
CA ALA A 8 5.70 2.22 2.26
C ALA A 8 5.43 0.75 1.93
N LEU A 9 4.60 0.50 0.93
CA LEU A 9 4.19 -0.83 0.47
C LEU A 9 4.85 -1.14 -0.88
N ILE A 10 5.83 -2.05 -0.85
CA ILE A 10 6.66 -2.40 -2.01
C ILE A 10 6.67 -3.92 -2.17
N ALA A 11 6.45 -4.40 -3.40
CA ALA A 11 6.53 -5.81 -3.74
C ALA A 11 7.05 -6.03 -5.17
N HIS A 12 7.89 -7.05 -5.34
CA HIS A 12 8.23 -7.61 -6.66
C HIS A 12 6.99 -8.27 -7.29
N ASP A 13 6.97 -8.45 -8.62
CA ASP A 13 5.80 -8.96 -9.37
C ASP A 13 5.19 -10.23 -8.77
N GLY A 14 6.02 -11.23 -8.45
CA GLY A 14 5.56 -12.49 -7.85
C GLY A 14 5.02 -12.38 -6.42
N LYS A 15 5.03 -11.19 -5.81
CA LYS A 15 4.57 -10.94 -4.42
C LYS A 15 3.47 -9.88 -4.33
N LYS A 16 3.07 -9.25 -5.44
CA LYS A 16 2.06 -8.19 -5.41
C LYS A 16 0.71 -8.67 -4.90
N ASP A 17 0.29 -9.85 -5.34
CA ASP A 17 -1.00 -10.41 -4.91
C ASP A 17 -1.00 -10.80 -3.43
N ALA A 18 0.12 -11.34 -2.95
CA ALA A 18 0.31 -11.62 -1.52
C ALA A 18 0.29 -10.34 -0.67
N LEU A 19 0.86 -9.24 -1.17
CA LEU A 19 0.84 -7.95 -0.49
C LEU A 19 -0.58 -7.35 -0.46
N VAL A 20 -1.31 -7.45 -1.57
CA VAL A 20 -2.71 -7.00 -1.65
C VAL A 20 -3.57 -7.78 -0.65
N GLU A 21 -3.42 -9.09 -0.60
CA GLU A 21 -4.15 -9.94 0.35
C GLU A 21 -3.78 -9.61 1.81
N PHE A 22 -2.50 -9.38 2.08
CA PHE A 22 -2.03 -8.96 3.40
C PHE A 22 -2.67 -7.64 3.84
N VAL A 23 -2.72 -6.63 2.97
CA VAL A 23 -3.36 -5.35 3.27
C VAL A 23 -4.86 -5.50 3.44
N ARG A 24 -5.52 -6.32 2.61
CA ARG A 24 -6.96 -6.61 2.71
C ARG A 24 -7.32 -7.23 4.06
N ILE A 25 -6.57 -8.24 4.51
CA ILE A 25 -6.80 -8.91 5.80
C ILE A 25 -6.60 -7.93 6.97
N ASN A 26 -5.66 -6.99 6.84
CA ASN A 26 -5.28 -6.06 7.91
C ASN A 26 -5.79 -4.62 7.69
N GLN A 27 -6.85 -4.44 6.89
CA GLN A 27 -7.29 -3.13 6.42
C GLN A 27 -7.52 -2.12 7.55
N VAL A 28 -8.23 -2.53 8.62
CA VAL A 28 -8.52 -1.70 9.81
C VAL A 28 -7.25 -1.21 10.52
N TRP A 29 -6.15 -1.96 10.44
CA TRP A 29 -4.87 -1.54 10.99
C TRP A 29 -4.19 -0.50 10.08
N PHE A 30 -4.20 -0.75 8.77
CA PHE A 30 -3.61 0.14 7.77
C PHE A 30 -4.32 1.49 7.63
N GLU A 31 -5.63 1.56 7.89
CA GLU A 31 -6.41 2.82 7.88
C GLU A 31 -5.92 3.87 8.90
N ARG A 32 -5.10 3.46 9.86
CA ARG A 32 -4.51 4.36 10.87
C ARG A 32 -3.27 5.11 10.37
N PHE A 33 -2.77 4.74 9.20
CA PHE A 33 -1.50 5.22 8.65
C PHE A 33 -1.71 5.89 7.29
N ALA A 34 -0.78 6.76 6.91
CA ALA A 34 -0.64 7.17 5.52
C ALA A 34 0.05 6.03 4.74
N LEU A 35 -0.48 5.64 3.60
CA LEU A 35 0.11 4.57 2.78
C LEU A 35 0.73 5.18 1.53
N VAL A 36 1.95 4.74 1.19
CA VAL A 36 2.65 5.09 -0.07
C VAL A 36 3.08 3.82 -0.78
N GLY A 37 3.07 3.80 -2.11
CA GLY A 37 3.48 2.62 -2.88
C GLY A 37 3.85 2.92 -4.32
N THR A 38 4.69 2.09 -4.92
CA THR A 38 5.26 2.34 -6.26
C THR A 38 4.50 1.60 -7.37
N GLY A 39 4.58 2.16 -8.58
CA GLY A 39 4.31 1.43 -9.83
C GLY A 39 2.97 0.68 -9.88
N THR A 40 3.03 -0.62 -10.19
CA THR A 40 1.84 -1.49 -10.29
C THR A 40 1.33 -1.99 -8.94
N THR A 41 2.12 -1.86 -7.86
CA THR A 41 1.72 -2.27 -6.50
C THR A 41 0.61 -1.36 -5.98
N SER A 42 0.79 -0.03 -6.07
CA SER A 42 -0.22 0.94 -5.64
C SER A 42 -1.50 0.85 -6.46
N GLY A 43 -1.40 0.57 -7.77
CA GLY A 43 -2.56 0.32 -8.63
C GLY A 43 -3.40 -0.87 -8.17
N ARG A 44 -2.78 -1.96 -7.72
CA ARG A 44 -3.51 -3.13 -7.19
C ARG A 44 -4.07 -2.90 -5.79
N LEU A 45 -3.40 -2.10 -4.96
CA LEU A 45 -3.90 -1.77 -3.63
C LEU A 45 -5.08 -0.80 -3.67
N ALA A 46 -5.10 0.14 -4.61
CA ALA A 46 -6.20 1.08 -4.78
C ALA A 46 -7.55 0.39 -5.06
N THR A 47 -7.56 -0.83 -5.61
CA THR A 47 -8.80 -1.59 -5.84
C THR A 47 -9.45 -2.09 -4.54
N LEU A 48 -8.71 -2.13 -3.43
CA LEU A 48 -9.23 -2.49 -2.10
C LEU A 48 -9.98 -1.33 -1.42
N GLY A 49 -10.01 -0.14 -2.04
CA GLY A 49 -10.59 1.06 -1.45
C GLY A 49 -9.73 1.70 -0.35
N VAL A 50 -8.47 1.27 -0.19
CA VAL A 50 -7.52 1.91 0.73
C VAL A 50 -6.92 3.18 0.10
N SER A 51 -6.78 4.24 0.91
CA SER A 51 -6.13 5.48 0.46
C SER A 51 -4.62 5.29 0.43
N ILE A 52 -4.05 5.16 -0.77
CA ILE A 52 -2.61 4.99 -1.01
C ILE A 52 -2.08 6.00 -2.02
N GLU A 53 -1.03 6.72 -1.65
CA GLU A 53 -0.32 7.61 -2.56
C GLU A 53 0.58 6.80 -3.50
N ARG A 54 0.46 7.08 -4.80
CA ARG A 54 1.25 6.43 -5.83
C ARG A 54 2.52 7.22 -6.11
N LEU A 55 3.66 6.59 -5.84
CA LEU A 55 4.98 7.08 -6.19
C LEU A 55 5.48 6.45 -7.50
N SER A 56 6.48 7.08 -8.12
CA SER A 56 7.16 6.55 -9.31
C SER A 56 7.64 5.12 -9.08
N SER A 57 7.61 4.29 -10.12
CA SER A 57 8.25 2.98 -10.08
C SER A 57 9.76 3.12 -9.83
N GLY A 58 10.33 2.19 -9.08
CA GLY A 58 11.79 2.03 -9.06
C GLY A 58 12.34 1.68 -10.45
N PRO A 59 13.67 1.80 -10.66
CA PRO A 59 14.32 1.35 -11.89
C PRO A 59 14.17 -0.15 -12.13
#